data_AF-A0A399XRJ9-F1
#
_entry.id   AF-A0A399XRJ9-F1
#
_cell.length_a   1.000
_cell.length_b   1.000
_cell.length_c   1.000
_cell.angle_alpha   90.00
_cell.angle_beta   90.00
_cell.angle_gamma   90.00
#
_symmetry.space_group_name_H-M   'P 1'
#
loop_
_entity.id
_entity.type
_entity.pdbx_description
1 polymer ?
#
loop_
_entity_poly.entity_id
_entity_poly.type
_entity_poly.pdbx_seq_one_letter_code
_entity_poly.pdbx_strand_id
1 'polypeptide(L)'
;MVPVAMVALALAVTGGVILAAGAASDPSLTVPTVLIAAAVVLELVAIVMVALIRPFAWDRFKQVVLWALLAYLIQGGMIVFAFVRNEVPAGPMTLLVIGLVVFATDVPLMIAFTVARYQQVSG
;
A
#
# COMPACT_ATOMS: atom_id res chain seq x y z
N MET A 1 -5.19 12.63 5.09
CA MET A 1 -4.97 11.20 4.81
C MET A 1 -4.92 10.90 3.32
N VAL A 2 -5.97 11.16 2.51
CA VAL A 2 -6.02 10.70 1.09
C VAL A 2 -4.83 11.19 0.25
N PRO A 3 -4.45 12.48 0.25
CA PRO A 3 -3.29 12.91 -0.53
C PRO A 3 -1.98 12.27 -0.05
N VAL A 4 -1.85 12.02 1.25
CA VAL A 4 -0.66 11.38 1.84
C VAL A 4 -0.56 9.92 1.38
N ALA A 5 -1.66 9.16 1.45
CA ALA A 5 -1.75 7.80 0.95
C ALA A 5 -1.51 7.72 -0.57
N MET A 6 -2.01 8.70 -1.35
CA MET A 6 -1.73 8.76 -2.79
C MET A 6 -0.24 8.98 -3.09
N VAL A 7 0.45 9.83 -2.31
CA VAL A 7 1.90 10.02 -2.45
C VAL A 7 2.65 8.76 -2.03
N ALA A 8 2.27 8.13 -0.92
CA ALA A 8 2.85 6.84 -0.49
C ALA A 8 2.74 5.79 -1.61
N LEU A 9 1.55 5.63 -2.17
CA LEU A 9 1.29 4.74 -3.30
C LEU A 9 2.15 5.08 -4.52
N ALA A 10 2.24 6.36 -4.89
CA ALA A 10 3.03 6.79 -6.04
C ALA A 10 4.52 6.47 -5.84
N LEU A 11 5.06 6.66 -4.63
CA LEU A 11 6.44 6.33 -4.31
C LEU A 11 6.70 4.82 -4.34
N ALA A 12 5.81 4.02 -3.74
CA ALA A 12 5.90 2.56 -3.75
C ALA A 12 5.86 1.99 -5.18
N VAL A 13 4.91 2.46 -6.00
CA VAL A 13 4.78 2.04 -7.40
C VAL A 13 6.01 2.46 -8.21
N THR A 14 6.48 3.71 -8.04
CA THR A 14 7.67 4.20 -8.75
C THR A 14 8.92 3.39 -8.37
N GLY A 15 9.13 3.12 -7.08
CA GLY A 15 10.23 2.28 -6.60
C GLY A 15 10.18 0.87 -7.17
N GLY A 16 8.98 0.26 -7.20
CA GLY A 16 8.77 -1.05 -7.81
C GLY A 16 9.02 -1.07 -9.32
N VAL A 17 8.56 -0.05 -10.05
CA VAL A 17 8.79 0.09 -11.50
C VAL A 17 10.27 0.26 -11.81
N ILE A 18 11.00 1.11 -11.08
CA ILE A 18 12.46 1.29 -11.27
C ILE A 18 13.18 -0.04 -11.07
N LEU A 19 12.83 -0.75 -10.01
CA LEU A 19 13.44 -2.03 -9.68
C LEU A 19 13.13 -3.12 -10.73
N ALA A 20 11.88 -3.18 -11.20
CA ALA A 20 11.47 -4.13 -12.24
C ALA A 20 12.07 -3.78 -13.61
N ALA A 21 12.17 -2.51 -13.96
CA ALA A 21 12.78 -2.04 -15.22
C ALA A 21 14.29 -2.33 -15.26
N GLY A 22 14.96 -2.29 -14.09
CA GLY A 22 16.37 -2.64 -13.95
C GLY A 22 16.65 -4.15 -13.89
N ALA A 23 15.66 -5.03 -14.04
CA ALA A 23 15.84 -6.47 -13.84
C ALA A 23 16.86 -7.12 -14.80
N ALA A 24 17.12 -6.52 -15.97
CA ALA A 24 18.10 -7.01 -16.94
C ALA A 24 19.54 -6.51 -16.70
N SER A 25 19.72 -5.53 -15.80
CA SER A 25 20.99 -4.82 -15.60
C SER A 25 21.17 -4.55 -14.12
N ASP A 26 22.00 -5.38 -13.45
CA ASP A 26 22.33 -5.38 -12.02
C ASP A 26 21.83 -4.14 -11.23
N PRO A 27 20.57 -4.16 -10.78
CA PRO A 27 19.87 -2.92 -10.44
C PRO A 27 20.36 -2.35 -9.12
N SER A 28 20.72 -1.06 -9.13
CA SER A 28 20.99 -0.32 -7.89
C SER A 28 19.74 -0.31 -7.00
N LEU A 29 19.86 -0.95 -5.83
CA LEU A 29 18.76 -1.02 -4.85
C LEU A 29 18.56 0.29 -4.10
N THR A 30 19.49 1.23 -4.18
CA THR A 30 19.49 2.45 -3.37
C THR A 30 18.27 3.32 -3.63
N VAL A 31 17.97 3.62 -4.90
CA VAL A 31 16.83 4.48 -5.26
C VAL A 31 15.49 3.82 -4.91
N PRO A 32 15.22 2.55 -5.29
CA PRO A 32 14.02 1.85 -4.85
C PRO A 32 13.86 1.80 -3.33
N THR A 33 14.95 1.56 -2.59
CA THR A 33 14.93 1.50 -1.12
C THR A 33 14.47 2.82 -0.51
N VAL A 34 15.03 3.95 -0.97
CA VAL A 34 14.65 5.29 -0.45
C VAL A 34 13.18 5.59 -0.74
N LEU A 35 12.71 5.29 -1.95
CA LEU A 35 11.32 5.53 -2.34
C LEU A 35 10.35 4.66 -1.52
N ILE A 36 10.64 3.38 -1.36
CA ILE A 36 9.79 2.45 -0.60
C ILE A 36 9.81 2.78 0.89
N ALA A 37 10.97 3.12 1.46
CA ALA A 37 11.05 3.54 2.86
C ALA A 37 10.21 4.81 3.10
N ALA A 38 10.29 5.80 2.20
CA ALA A 38 9.45 6.99 2.27
C ALA A 38 7.96 6.66 2.13
N ALA A 39 7.60 5.73 1.24
CA ALA A 39 6.23 5.25 1.09
C ALA A 39 5.67 4.65 2.39
N VAL A 40 6.44 3.76 3.04
CA VAL A 40 6.05 3.15 4.33
C VAL A 40 5.85 4.21 5.42
N VAL A 41 6.74 5.20 5.51
CA VAL A 41 6.59 6.29 6.49
C VAL A 41 5.28 7.06 6.24
N LEU A 42 4.98 7.38 4.98
CA LEU A 42 3.78 8.12 4.63
C LEU A 42 2.49 7.31 4.83
N GLU A 43 2.51 6.00 4.56
CA GLU A 43 1.42 5.07 4.85
C GLU A 43 1.10 5.06 6.36
N LEU A 44 2.12 4.90 7.21
CA LEU A 44 1.95 4.96 8.66
C LEU A 44 1.36 6.30 9.12
N VAL A 45 1.81 7.41 8.53
CA VAL A 45 1.23 8.74 8.79
C VAL A 45 -0.25 8.77 8.36
N ALA A 46 -0.60 8.23 7.19
CA ALA A 46 -1.98 8.19 6.72
C ALA A 46 -2.89 7.37 7.65
N ILE A 47 -2.41 6.22 8.14
CA ILE A 47 -3.10 5.37 9.12
C ILE A 47 -3.34 6.15 10.43
N VAL A 48 -2.32 6.81 10.96
CA VAL A 48 -2.43 7.63 12.18
C VAL A 48 -3.43 8.77 11.97
N MET A 49 -3.38 9.46 10.82
CA MET A 49 -4.33 10.53 10.51
C MET A 49 -5.78 10.05 10.55
N VAL A 50 -6.08 8.86 10.01
CA VAL A 50 -7.43 8.27 10.06
C VAL A 50 -7.82 7.87 11.47
N ALA A 51 -6.91 7.23 12.22
CA ALA A 51 -7.13 6.79 13.60
C ALA A 51 -7.54 7.94 14.55
N LEU A 52 -7.09 9.17 14.25
CA LEU A 52 -7.37 10.35 15.06
C LEU A 52 -8.71 11.04 14.74
N ILE A 53 -9.42 10.65 13.68
CA ILE A 53 -10.68 11.30 13.28
C ILE A 53 -11.81 10.93 14.24
N ARG A 54 -12.41 11.95 14.87
CA ARG A 54 -13.61 11.83 15.69
C ARG A 54 -14.52 13.06 15.51
N PRO A 55 -15.86 12.90 15.39
CA PRO A 55 -16.60 11.63 15.24
C PRO A 55 -16.41 11.01 13.84
N PHE A 56 -16.46 9.67 13.74
CA PHE A 56 -16.25 8.94 12.48
C PHE A 56 -17.05 7.64 12.45
N ALA A 57 -17.54 7.25 11.26
CA ALA A 57 -18.34 6.04 11.06
C ALA A 57 -17.48 4.77 11.07
N TRP A 58 -16.89 4.45 12.23
CA TRP A 58 -15.93 3.35 12.41
C TRP A 58 -16.47 1.98 12.03
N ASP A 59 -17.76 1.71 12.25
CA ASP A 59 -18.36 0.40 11.89
C ASP A 59 -18.39 0.19 10.38
N ARG A 60 -18.78 1.22 9.62
CA ARG A 60 -18.76 1.20 8.16
C ARG A 60 -17.36 1.17 7.61
N PHE A 61 -16.45 1.94 8.22
CA PHE A 61 -15.04 1.91 7.87
C PHE A 61 -14.45 0.49 8.01
N LYS A 62 -14.64 -0.16 9.17
CA LYS A 62 -14.16 -1.52 9.45
C LYS A 62 -14.76 -2.54 8.49
N GLN A 63 -16.06 -2.44 8.21
CA GLN A 63 -16.71 -3.34 7.26
C GLN A 63 -16.05 -3.25 5.87
N VAL A 64 -15.88 -2.04 5.34
CA VAL A 64 -15.33 -1.84 3.99
C VAL A 64 -13.85 -2.21 3.94
N VAL A 65 -13.05 -1.79 4.94
CA VAL A 65 -11.60 -2.05 4.93
C VAL A 65 -11.30 -3.54 5.01
N LEU A 66 -12.08 -4.32 5.79
CA LEU A 66 -11.86 -5.77 5.89
C LEU A 66 -12.13 -6.51 4.57
N TRP A 67 -13.24 -6.18 3.90
CA TRP A 67 -13.55 -6.78 2.60
C TRP A 67 -12.55 -6.35 1.52
N ALA A 68 -12.15 -5.08 1.51
CA ALA A 68 -11.14 -4.59 0.60
C ALA A 68 -9.78 -5.26 0.87
N LEU A 69 -9.32 -5.33 2.12
CA LEU A 69 -8.08 -6.02 2.49
C LEU A 69 -8.09 -7.48 2.07
N LEU A 70 -9.21 -8.20 2.21
CA LEU A 70 -9.31 -9.58 1.74
C LEU A 70 -9.11 -9.68 0.22
N ALA A 71 -9.73 -8.80 -0.56
CA ALA A 71 -9.56 -8.77 -2.02
C ALA A 71 -8.12 -8.42 -2.42
N TYR A 72 -7.48 -7.50 -1.69
CA TYR A 72 -6.10 -7.10 -1.95
C TYR A 72 -5.08 -8.13 -1.45
N LEU A 73 -5.40 -8.91 -0.43
CA LEU A 73 -4.60 -10.04 0.02
C LEU A 73 -4.54 -11.12 -1.06
N ILE A 74 -5.67 -11.42 -1.70
CA ILE A 74 -5.73 -12.38 -2.82
C ILE A 74 -4.89 -11.87 -4.01
N GLN A 75 -5.07 -10.61 -4.41
CA GLN A 75 -4.30 -10.01 -5.50
C GLN A 75 -2.80 -9.95 -5.19
N GLY A 76 -2.43 -9.50 -3.99
CA GLY A 76 -1.06 -9.46 -3.52
C GLY A 76 -0.44 -10.85 -3.47
N GLY A 77 -1.17 -11.86 -3.00
CA GLY A 77 -0.74 -13.25 -3.02
C GLY A 77 -0.40 -13.75 -4.42
N MET A 78 -1.22 -13.42 -5.42
CA MET A 78 -0.95 -13.77 -6.82
C MET A 78 0.31 -13.07 -7.36
N ILE A 79 0.55 -11.82 -6.97
CA ILE A 79 1.76 -11.06 -7.37
C ILE A 79 3.01 -11.67 -6.71
N VAL A 80 2.95 -11.97 -5.41
CA VAL A 80 4.06 -12.64 -4.70
C VAL A 80 4.34 -14.01 -5.31
N PHE A 81 3.29 -14.77 -5.64
CA PHE A 81 3.44 -16.04 -6.36
C PHE A 81 4.18 -15.87 -7.69
N ALA A 82 3.87 -14.82 -8.45
CA ALA A 82 4.58 -14.52 -9.69
C ALA A 82 6.07 -14.19 -9.46
N PHE A 83 6.41 -13.45 -8.39
CA PHE A 83 7.82 -13.20 -8.03
C PHE A 83 8.58 -14.48 -7.71
N VAL A 84 7.97 -15.37 -6.93
CA VAL A 84 8.55 -16.69 -6.60
C VAL A 84 8.71 -17.52 -7.88
N ARG A 85 7.69 -17.55 -8.74
CA ARG A 85 7.72 -18.32 -9.99
C ARG A 85 8.76 -17.82 -10.98
N ASN A 86 9.02 -16.51 -10.99
CA ASN A 86 10.01 -15.86 -11.85
C ASN A 86 11.41 -15.81 -11.22
N GLU A 87 11.63 -16.52 -10.10
CA GLU A 87 12.94 -16.63 -9.43
C GLU A 87 13.57 -15.26 -9.14
N VAL A 88 12.74 -14.28 -8.75
CA VAL A 88 13.21 -12.92 -8.46
C VAL A 88 14.26 -12.97 -7.34
N PRO A 89 15.44 -12.35 -7.51
CA PRO A 89 16.48 -12.36 -6.48
C PRO A 89 15.98 -11.76 -5.15
N ALA A 90 16.49 -12.29 -4.03
CA ALA A 90 15.97 -11.98 -2.68
C ALA A 90 15.96 -10.48 -2.33
N GLY A 91 16.98 -9.72 -2.77
CA GLY A 91 17.07 -8.27 -2.54
C GLY A 91 15.90 -7.51 -3.19
N PRO A 92 15.79 -7.52 -4.53
CA PRO A 92 14.63 -6.97 -5.24
C PRO A 92 13.29 -7.51 -4.75
N MET A 93 13.17 -8.82 -4.50
CA MET A 93 11.94 -9.44 -4.01
C MET A 93 11.46 -8.80 -2.70
N THR A 94 12.37 -8.56 -1.76
CA THR A 94 12.04 -7.93 -0.47
C THR A 94 11.42 -6.54 -0.67
N LEU A 95 12.05 -5.71 -1.51
CA LEU A 95 11.55 -4.37 -1.81
C LEU A 95 10.20 -4.40 -2.52
N LEU A 96 10.02 -5.29 -3.49
CA LEU A 96 8.75 -5.46 -4.21
C LEU A 96 7.62 -5.90 -3.26
N VAL A 97 7.91 -6.81 -2.32
CA VAL A 97 6.92 -7.26 -1.33
C VAL A 97 6.54 -6.12 -0.37
N ILE A 98 7.51 -5.33 0.10
CA ILE A 98 7.21 -4.18 0.97
C ILE A 98 6.35 -3.15 0.22
N GLY A 99 6.73 -2.78 -1.01
CA GLY A 99 5.94 -1.86 -1.83
C GLY A 99 4.55 -2.39 -2.15
N LEU A 100 4.43 -3.72 -2.32
CA LEU A 100 3.14 -4.38 -2.50
C LEU A 100 2.27 -4.32 -1.24
N VAL A 101 2.85 -4.42 -0.04
CA VAL A 101 2.10 -4.23 1.22
C VAL A 101 1.56 -2.81 1.33
N VAL A 102 2.37 -1.80 1.00
CA VAL A 102 1.92 -0.40 0.96
C VAL A 102 0.71 -0.27 0.02
N PHE A 103 0.85 -0.76 -1.22
CA PHE A 103 -0.25 -0.76 -2.19
C PHE A 103 -1.49 -1.50 -1.68
N ALA A 104 -1.29 -2.69 -1.10
CA ALA A 104 -2.37 -3.56 -0.64
C ALA A 104 -3.10 -3.03 0.60
N THR A 105 -2.56 -2.03 1.27
CA THR A 105 -3.15 -1.43 2.46
C THR A 105 -3.71 -0.04 2.17
N ASP A 106 -2.96 0.82 1.47
CA ASP A 106 -3.37 2.20 1.16
C ASP A 106 -4.65 2.23 0.31
N VAL A 107 -4.78 1.32 -0.66
CA VAL A 107 -5.97 1.32 -1.51
C VAL A 107 -7.23 0.93 -0.71
N PRO A 108 -7.26 -0.17 0.05
CA PRO A 108 -8.34 -0.44 1.00
C PRO A 108 -8.61 0.70 1.98
N LEU A 109 -7.58 1.35 2.51
CA LEU A 109 -7.71 2.47 3.44
C LEU A 109 -8.44 3.65 2.78
N MET A 110 -8.05 4.02 1.57
CA MET A 110 -8.68 5.11 0.80
C MET A 110 -10.12 4.79 0.41
N ILE A 111 -10.41 3.55 -0.01
CA ILE A 111 -11.78 3.10 -0.32
C ILE A 111 -12.64 3.21 0.94
N ALA A 112 -12.20 2.61 2.05
CA ALA A 112 -12.94 2.60 3.30
C ALA A 112 -13.16 4.01 3.86
N PHE A 113 -12.14 4.87 3.80
CA PHE A 113 -12.26 6.26 4.19
C PHE A 113 -13.29 7.02 3.34
N THR A 114 -13.25 6.83 2.02
CA THR A 114 -14.16 7.51 1.10
C THR A 114 -15.61 7.09 1.33
N VAL A 115 -15.87 5.82 1.69
CA VAL A 115 -17.22 5.37 2.06
C VAL A 115 -17.63 5.92 3.43
N ALA A 116 -16.76 5.81 4.43
CA ALA A 116 -17.08 6.18 5.81
C ALA A 116 -17.26 7.69 6.00
N ARG A 117 -16.53 8.54 5.27
CA ARG A 117 -16.63 10.01 5.41
C ARG A 117 -18.00 10.59 5.03
N TYR A 118 -18.80 9.87 4.25
CA TYR A 118 -20.14 10.31 3.82
C TYR A 118 -21.28 9.63 4.60
N GLN A 119 -20.96 8.69 5.48
CA GLN A 119 -21.96 8.08 6.35
C GLN A 119 -22.33 9.07 7.45
N GLN A 120 -23.64 9.29 7.61
CA GLN A 120 -24.13 10.06 8.75
C GLN A 120 -23.87 9.26 10.03
N VAL A 121 -23.09 9.84 10.93
CA VAL A 121 -22.95 9.31 12.28
C VAL A 121 -24.19 9.79 13.04
N SER A 122 -25.18 8.91 13.21
CA SER A 122 -26.33 9.19 14.09
C SER A 122 -25.77 9.35 15.51
N GLY A 123 -26.01 10.52 16.10
CA GLY A 123 -25.63 10.84 17.47
C GLY A 123 -26.46 10.08 18.50
#